data_AF-A0AAV6YTG1-F1
#
_entry.id   AF-A0AAV6YTG1-F1
#
_cell.length_a   1.000
_cell.length_b   1.000
_cell.length_c   1.000
_cell.angle_alpha   90.00
_cell.angle_beta   90.00
_cell.angle_gamma   90.00
#
_symmetry.space_group_name_H-M   'P 1'
#
loop_
_entity.id
_entity.type
_entity.pdbx_description
1 polymer ?
#
loop_
_entity_poly.entity_id
_entity_poly.type
_entity_poly.pdbx_seq_one_letter_code
_entity_poly.pdbx_strand_id
1 'polypeptide(L)'
;LLKAIPVGIGQVYGCDNPWTGGIFLVALFVSSPIICMHGAIGSTLGMLAGLSLATPFEKIYFGLWGYNSVLACIAIGGMFYALTWQTHLLALACALFCAYLGAALANMMSVVGLPSCTWPFCLSALTFLLITTNNPGIYKLPLSKVTYPEANRIYFQNLKKDRKEKCNI
;
A
#
# COMPACT_ATOMS: atom_id res chain seq x y z
N LEU A 1 12.76 11.29 -12.53
CA LEU A 1 12.25 10.27 -11.57
C LEU A 1 11.34 10.84 -10.50
N LEU A 2 11.75 11.85 -9.72
CA LEU A 2 10.96 12.33 -8.56
C LEU A 2 9.49 12.68 -8.86
N LYS A 3 9.19 13.20 -10.05
CA LYS A 3 7.81 13.47 -10.50
C LYS A 3 6.92 12.21 -10.55
N ALA A 4 7.50 11.02 -10.74
CA ALA A 4 6.75 9.76 -10.79
C ALA A 4 6.08 9.41 -9.46
N ILE A 5 6.58 9.93 -8.33
CA ILE A 5 6.01 9.67 -7.00
C ILE A 5 4.62 10.31 -6.86
N PRO A 6 4.44 11.64 -7.02
CA PRO A 6 3.10 12.21 -6.98
C PRO A 6 2.23 11.72 -8.13
N VAL A 7 2.77 11.51 -9.34
CA VAL A 7 2.00 10.96 -10.47
C VAL A 7 1.49 9.54 -10.17
N GLY A 8 2.28 8.69 -9.52
CA GLY A 8 1.84 7.36 -9.11
C GLY A 8 0.67 7.39 -8.12
N ILE A 9 0.61 8.41 -7.26
CA ILE A 9 -0.54 8.65 -6.38
C ILE A 9 -1.73 9.18 -7.19
N GLY A 10 -1.50 10.08 -8.15
CA GLY A 10 -2.51 10.57 -9.09
C GLY A 10 -3.20 9.45 -9.89
N GLN A 11 -2.41 8.48 -10.35
CA GLN A 11 -2.87 7.35 -11.14
C GLN A 11 -3.80 6.39 -10.39
N VAL A 12 -3.88 6.48 -9.05
CA VAL A 12 -4.93 5.80 -8.28
C VAL A 12 -6.33 6.20 -8.78
N TYR A 13 -6.46 7.44 -9.26
CA TYR A 13 -7.66 7.99 -9.87
C TYR A 13 -7.51 8.23 -11.38
N GLY A 14 -6.53 7.61 -12.03
CA GLY A 14 -6.26 7.79 -13.47
C GLY A 14 -5.76 9.19 -13.85
N CYS A 15 -5.17 9.93 -12.92
CA CYS A 15 -4.64 11.27 -13.16
C CYS A 15 -3.12 11.22 -13.37
N ASP A 16 -2.64 11.67 -14.53
CA ASP A 16 -1.21 11.72 -14.86
C ASP A 16 -0.54 13.07 -14.52
N ASN A 17 -1.32 14.08 -14.12
CA ASN A 17 -0.81 15.38 -13.73
C ASN A 17 -0.15 15.33 -12.33
N PRO A 18 1.15 15.68 -12.19
CA PRO A 18 1.85 15.66 -10.91
C PRO A 18 1.24 16.60 -9.86
N TRP A 19 0.60 17.70 -10.28
CA TRP A 19 -0.09 18.62 -9.37
C TRP A 19 -1.31 17.97 -8.73
N THR A 20 -2.11 17.24 -9.52
CA THR A 20 -3.24 16.47 -9.02
C THR A 20 -2.79 15.40 -8.02
N GLY A 21 -1.69 14.70 -8.33
CA GLY A 21 -1.04 13.79 -7.40
C GLY A 21 -0.60 14.45 -6.09
N GLY A 22 -0.04 15.66 -6.17
CA GLY A 22 0.31 16.47 -5.00
C GLY A 22 -0.92 16.87 -4.17
N ILE A 23 -2.03 17.25 -4.81
CA ILE A 23 -3.29 17.54 -4.12
C ILE A 23 -3.80 16.31 -3.37
N PHE A 24 -3.78 15.12 -3.99
CA PHE A 24 -4.14 13.89 -3.30
C PHE A 24 -3.20 13.56 -2.15
N LEU A 25 -1.89 13.78 -2.30
CA LEU A 25 -0.94 13.61 -1.21
C LEU A 25 -1.28 14.51 0.00
N VAL A 26 -1.61 15.78 -0.24
CA VAL A 26 -2.07 16.70 0.81
C VAL A 26 -3.39 16.23 1.44
N ALA A 27 -4.35 15.78 0.63
CA ALA A 27 -5.61 15.25 1.15
C ALA A 27 -5.40 14.01 2.04
N LEU A 28 -4.51 13.10 1.64
CA LEU A 28 -4.12 11.95 2.46
C LEU A 28 -3.44 12.42 3.75
N PHE A 29 -2.55 13.41 3.69
CA PHE A 29 -1.85 13.95 4.86
C PHE A 29 -2.81 14.57 5.88
N VAL A 30 -3.82 15.33 5.41
CA VAL A 30 -4.86 15.93 6.27
C VAL A 30 -5.68 14.86 6.98
N SER A 31 -5.96 13.74 6.31
CA SER A 31 -6.69 12.62 6.91
C SER A 31 -5.82 11.80 7.88
N SER A 32 -4.63 11.41 7.45
CA SER A 32 -3.69 10.60 8.22
C SER A 32 -2.27 10.76 7.64
N PRO A 33 -1.33 11.36 8.40
CA PRO A 33 0.07 11.41 8.03
C PRO A 33 0.68 10.02 7.76
N ILE A 34 0.22 8.97 8.45
CA ILE A 34 0.68 7.60 8.22
C ILE A 34 0.22 7.07 6.85
N ILE A 35 -1.03 7.33 6.46
CA ILE A 35 -1.53 6.98 5.12
C ILE A 35 -0.73 7.71 4.05
N CYS A 36 -0.51 9.01 4.22
CA CYS A 36 0.31 9.82 3.32
C CYS A 36 1.73 9.24 3.15
N MET A 37 2.38 8.90 4.27
CA MET A 37 3.72 8.31 4.27
C MET A 37 3.74 6.99 3.49
N HIS A 38 2.83 6.05 3.78
CA HIS A 38 2.77 4.77 3.08
C HIS A 38 2.36 4.92 1.61
N GLY A 39 1.56 5.93 1.27
CA GLY A 39 1.27 6.26 -0.12
C GLY A 39 2.53 6.67 -0.89
N ALA A 40 3.32 7.59 -0.34
CA ALA A 40 4.58 8.02 -0.95
C ALA A 40 5.60 6.86 -1.04
N ILE A 41 5.73 6.04 0.02
CA ILE A 41 6.59 4.85 0.03
C ILE A 41 6.13 3.84 -1.03
N GLY A 42 4.84 3.52 -1.08
CA GLY A 42 4.26 2.59 -2.06
C GLY A 42 4.52 3.04 -3.50
N SER A 43 4.32 4.32 -3.80
CA SER A 43 4.63 4.86 -5.13
C SER A 43 6.12 4.78 -5.45
N THR A 44 6.99 5.03 -4.46
CA THR A 44 8.44 4.94 -4.63
C THR A 44 8.87 3.50 -4.89
N LEU A 45 8.35 2.53 -4.14
CA LEU A 45 8.63 1.11 -4.33
C LEU A 45 8.15 0.62 -5.70
N GLY A 46 6.98 1.05 -6.15
CA GLY A 46 6.48 0.76 -7.49
C GLY A 46 7.43 1.28 -8.58
N MET A 47 7.87 2.53 -8.48
CA MET A 47 8.88 3.11 -9.37
C MET A 47 10.18 2.28 -9.36
N LEU A 48 10.70 1.90 -8.18
CA LEU A 48 11.92 1.10 -8.06
C LEU A 48 11.76 -0.30 -8.67
N ALA A 49 10.59 -0.94 -8.53
CA ALA A 49 10.28 -2.21 -9.16
C ALA A 49 10.20 -2.10 -10.69
N GLY A 50 9.71 -0.96 -11.23
CA GLY A 50 9.75 -0.70 -12.67
C GLY A 50 11.17 -0.60 -13.20
N LEU A 51 12.07 0.06 -12.45
CA LEU A 51 13.48 0.18 -12.78
C LEU A 51 14.21 -1.16 -12.70
N SER A 52 13.91 -2.01 -11.71
CA SER A 52 14.55 -3.32 -11.56
C SER A 52 14.26 -4.25 -12.74
N LEU A 53 13.13 -4.08 -13.42
CA LEU A 53 12.75 -4.81 -14.63
C LEU A 53 13.08 -4.08 -15.94
N ALA A 54 13.93 -3.04 -15.88
CA ALA A 54 14.35 -2.25 -17.05
C ALA A 54 13.16 -1.75 -17.90
N THR A 55 12.05 -1.40 -17.25
CA THR A 55 10.86 -0.88 -17.92
C THR A 55 11.18 0.45 -18.62
N PRO A 56 10.60 0.72 -19.80
CA PRO A 56 10.69 2.04 -20.44
C PRO A 56 10.35 3.17 -19.46
N PHE A 57 11.24 4.16 -19.35
CA PHE A 57 11.09 5.28 -18.41
C PHE A 57 9.77 6.03 -18.57
N GLU A 58 9.21 6.08 -19.77
CA GLU A 58 7.91 6.67 -20.05
C GLU A 58 6.80 6.07 -19.16
N LYS A 59 6.68 4.73 -19.09
CA LYS A 59 5.68 4.06 -18.25
C LYS A 59 5.86 4.35 -16.76
N ILE A 60 7.11 4.53 -16.33
CA ILE A 60 7.46 4.90 -14.96
C ILE A 60 7.06 6.35 -14.68
N TYR A 61 7.35 7.27 -15.61
CA TYR A 61 7.00 8.69 -15.48
C TYR A 61 5.50 8.95 -15.51
N PHE A 62 4.74 8.14 -16.25
CA PHE A 62 3.28 8.15 -16.21
C PHE A 62 2.69 7.54 -14.92
N GLY A 63 3.51 7.06 -13.99
CA GLY A 63 3.05 6.54 -12.69
C GLY A 63 2.42 5.15 -12.75
N LEU A 64 2.46 4.47 -13.90
CA LEU A 64 1.77 3.18 -14.12
C LEU A 64 2.30 2.04 -13.25
N TRP A 65 3.52 2.17 -12.75
CA TRP A 65 4.12 1.23 -11.80
C TRP A 65 3.85 1.57 -10.33
N GLY A 66 3.37 2.78 -10.03
CA GLY A 66 3.23 3.28 -8.66
C GLY A 66 1.87 3.01 -8.03
N TYR A 67 0.78 3.23 -8.76
CA TYR A 67 -0.56 3.36 -8.16
C TYR A 67 -1.08 2.09 -7.45
N ASN A 68 -0.84 0.92 -8.02
CA ASN A 68 -1.20 -0.35 -7.38
C ASN A 68 -0.40 -0.56 -6.08
N SER A 69 0.89 -0.22 -6.08
CA SER A 69 1.76 -0.29 -4.91
C SER A 69 1.41 0.74 -3.83
N VAL A 70 0.94 1.93 -4.21
CA VAL A 70 0.38 2.94 -3.29
C VAL A 70 -0.75 2.33 -2.46
N LEU A 71 -1.75 1.76 -3.14
CA LEU A 71 -2.92 1.16 -2.49
C LEU A 71 -2.54 -0.03 -1.61
N ALA A 72 -1.67 -0.91 -2.11
CA ALA A 72 -1.20 -2.07 -1.34
C ALA A 72 -0.43 -1.66 -0.07
N CYS A 73 0.45 -0.67 -0.19
CA CYS A 73 1.25 -0.18 0.95
C CYS A 73 0.36 0.48 2.01
N ILE A 74 -0.63 1.28 1.61
CA ILE A 74 -1.60 1.88 2.54
C ILE A 74 -2.46 0.82 3.24
N ALA A 75 -2.95 -0.16 2.49
CA ALA A 75 -3.83 -1.21 3.01
C ALA A 75 -3.15 -2.03 4.13
N ILE A 76 -1.89 -2.44 3.92
CA ILE A 76 -1.13 -3.24 4.89
C ILE A 76 -0.44 -2.36 5.95
N GLY A 77 -0.05 -1.14 5.58
CA GLY A 77 0.72 -0.19 6.39
C GLY A 77 -0.09 0.57 7.45
N GLY A 78 -0.96 -0.12 8.18
CA GLY A 78 -1.72 0.45 9.29
C GLY A 78 -3.24 0.49 9.10
N MET A 79 -3.75 0.29 7.88
CA MET A 79 -5.19 0.33 7.62
C MET A 79 -5.89 -0.96 8.06
N PHE A 80 -5.48 -2.11 7.52
CA PHE A 80 -6.07 -3.42 7.86
C PHE A 80 -5.21 -4.26 8.81
N TYR A 81 -3.94 -3.90 8.98
CA TYR A 81 -3.07 -4.38 10.06
C TYR A 81 -2.79 -3.25 11.04
N ALA A 82 -2.62 -3.57 12.31
CA ALA A 82 -2.13 -2.59 13.27
C ALA A 82 -0.67 -2.22 12.92
N LEU A 83 -0.35 -0.93 12.93
CA LEU A 83 0.99 -0.47 12.56
C LEU A 83 2.02 -0.85 13.62
N THR A 84 2.96 -1.71 13.23
CA THR A 84 4.15 -2.16 13.96
C THR A 84 5.33 -2.16 12.99
N TRP A 85 6.55 -2.37 13.49
CA TRP A 85 7.71 -2.48 12.60
C TRP A 85 7.59 -3.70 11.66
N GLN A 86 7.04 -4.80 12.15
CA GLN A 86 6.82 -6.02 11.38
C GLN A 86 5.79 -5.81 10.27
N THR A 87 4.68 -5.12 10.56
CA THR A 87 3.64 -4.86 9.54
C THR A 87 4.08 -3.77 8.56
N HIS A 88 4.94 -2.84 8.98
CA HIS A 88 5.59 -1.92 8.06
C HIS A 88 6.45 -2.65 7.03
N LEU A 89 7.33 -3.56 7.45
CA LEU A 89 8.11 -4.40 6.53
C LEU A 89 7.21 -5.26 5.62
N LEU A 90 6.11 -5.80 6.17
CA LEU A 90 5.11 -6.54 5.41
C LEU A 90 4.44 -5.66 4.35
N ALA A 91 4.18 -4.38 4.64
CA ALA A 91 3.62 -3.43 3.70
C ALA A 91 4.59 -3.10 2.55
N LEU A 92 5.89 -3.00 2.83
CA LEU A 92 6.91 -2.83 1.79
C LEU A 92 6.96 -4.05 0.86
N ALA A 93 6.94 -5.26 1.45
CA ALA A 93 6.90 -6.51 0.70
C ALA A 93 5.63 -6.61 -0.17
N CYS A 94 4.47 -6.25 0.38
CA CYS A 94 3.20 -6.24 -0.36
C CYS A 94 3.23 -5.23 -1.51
N ALA A 95 3.77 -4.03 -1.30
CA ALA A 95 3.88 -3.01 -2.32
C ALA A 95 4.78 -3.44 -3.50
N LEU A 96 5.92 -4.07 -3.22
CA LEU A 96 6.81 -4.62 -4.24
C LEU A 96 6.17 -5.80 -4.98
N PHE A 97 5.57 -6.75 -4.24
CA PHE A 97 4.82 -7.86 -4.83
C PHE A 97 3.72 -7.35 -5.77
N CYS A 98 2.98 -6.33 -5.33
CA CYS A 98 1.91 -5.73 -6.10
C CYS A 98 2.40 -5.04 -7.38
N ALA A 99 3.59 -4.43 -7.37
CA ALA A 99 4.19 -3.84 -8.57
C ALA A 99 4.48 -4.92 -9.62
N TYR A 100 5.15 -6.00 -9.20
CA TYR A 100 5.49 -7.13 -10.09
C TYR A 100 4.25 -7.86 -10.61
N LEU A 101 3.26 -8.09 -9.74
CA LEU A 101 1.97 -8.64 -10.14
C LEU A 101 1.26 -7.70 -11.13
N GLY A 102 1.42 -6.38 -10.95
CA GLY A 102 0.89 -5.36 -11.85
C GLY A 102 1.42 -5.50 -13.27
N ALA A 103 2.73 -5.68 -13.42
CA ALA A 103 3.35 -5.92 -14.72
C ALA A 103 2.89 -7.25 -15.34
N ALA A 104 2.82 -8.32 -14.54
CA ALA A 104 2.37 -9.63 -15.00
C ALA A 104 0.92 -9.58 -15.52
N LEU A 105 0.00 -9.02 -14.73
CA LEU A 105 -1.41 -8.92 -15.12
C LEU A 105 -1.62 -7.96 -16.27
N ALA A 106 -0.90 -6.84 -16.33
CA ALA A 106 -0.97 -5.93 -17.48
C ALA A 106 -0.58 -6.64 -18.79
N ASN A 107 0.49 -7.45 -18.77
CA ASN A 107 0.90 -8.23 -19.94
C ASN A 107 -0.15 -9.31 -20.28
N MET A 108 -0.68 -10.05 -19.30
CA MET A 108 -1.70 -11.06 -19.55
C MET A 108 -2.98 -10.47 -20.14
N MET A 109 -3.46 -9.35 -19.58
CA MET A 109 -4.70 -8.70 -20.03
C MET A 109 -4.53 -7.97 -21.36
N SER A 110 -3.31 -7.59 -21.73
CA SER A 110 -3.02 -7.00 -23.05
C SER A 110 -3.33 -7.95 -24.21
N VAL A 111 -3.26 -9.27 -23.99
CA VAL A 111 -3.60 -10.31 -24.99
C VAL A 111 -5.08 -10.22 -25.40
N VAL A 112 -5.94 -9.76 -24.49
CA VAL A 112 -7.38 -9.58 -24.73
C VAL A 112 -7.77 -8.10 -24.86
N GLY A 113 -6.79 -7.19 -24.97
CA GLY A 113 -7.02 -5.75 -25.15
C GLY A 113 -7.55 -5.01 -23.92
N LEU A 114 -7.37 -5.56 -22.71
CA LEU A 114 -7.87 -4.96 -21.47
C LEU A 114 -6.75 -4.36 -20.60
N PRO A 115 -7.01 -3.24 -19.89
CA PRO A 115 -6.10 -2.71 -18.88
C PRO A 115 -6.20 -3.51 -17.56
N SER A 116 -5.10 -3.59 -16.80
CA SER A 116 -5.10 -4.28 -15.50
C SER A 116 -5.80 -3.50 -14.39
N CYS A 117 -5.93 -2.17 -14.52
CA CYS A 117 -6.51 -1.30 -13.51
C CYS A 117 -5.95 -1.65 -12.11
N THR A 118 -6.82 -1.76 -11.10
CA THR A 118 -6.44 -2.09 -9.72
C THR A 118 -6.60 -3.56 -9.36
N TRP A 119 -6.76 -4.47 -10.35
CA TRP A 119 -6.71 -5.92 -10.10
C TRP A 119 -5.44 -6.37 -9.34
N PRO A 120 -4.23 -5.87 -9.68
CA PRO A 120 -3.02 -6.23 -8.97
C PRO A 120 -3.08 -5.86 -7.49
N PHE A 121 -3.59 -4.67 -7.17
CA PHE A 121 -3.80 -4.24 -5.79
C PHE A 121 -4.76 -5.17 -5.06
N CYS A 122 -5.96 -5.43 -5.60
CA CYS A 122 -6.98 -6.23 -4.94
C CYS A 122 -6.46 -7.64 -4.61
N LEU A 123 -5.84 -8.29 -5.59
CA LEU A 123 -5.27 -9.63 -5.41
C LEU A 123 -4.12 -9.61 -4.40
N SER A 124 -3.19 -8.65 -4.50
CA SER A 124 -2.06 -8.55 -3.58
C SER A 124 -2.50 -8.31 -2.14
N ALA A 125 -3.38 -7.34 -1.92
CA ALA A 125 -3.89 -7.01 -0.61
C ALA A 125 -4.65 -8.18 0.02
N LEU A 126 -5.51 -8.86 -0.75
CA LEU A 126 -6.24 -10.04 -0.27
C LEU A 126 -5.31 -11.18 0.08
N THR A 127 -4.32 -11.50 -0.78
CA THR A 127 -3.32 -12.53 -0.48
C THR A 127 -2.61 -12.22 0.84
N PHE A 128 -2.10 -11.00 1.03
CA PHE A 128 -1.39 -10.63 2.24
C PHE A 128 -2.29 -10.59 3.48
N LEU A 129 -3.57 -10.20 3.33
CA LEU A 129 -4.55 -10.23 4.42
C LEU A 129 -5.02 -11.63 4.80
N LEU A 130 -4.84 -12.62 3.93
CA LEU A 130 -5.16 -14.03 4.19
C LEU A 130 -3.97 -14.80 4.78
N ILE A 131 -2.77 -14.24 4.77
CA ILE A 131 -1.60 -14.85 5.43
C ILE A 131 -1.85 -14.95 6.93
N THR A 132 -1.71 -16.16 7.46
CA THR A 132 -1.71 -16.43 8.89
C THR A 132 -0.27 -16.48 9.42
N THR A 133 -0.07 -16.02 10.65
CA THR A 133 1.25 -16.01 11.28
C THR A 133 1.12 -16.12 12.79
N ASN A 134 2.11 -16.75 13.42
CA ASN A 134 2.21 -16.85 14.88
C ASN A 134 2.94 -15.62 15.48
N ASN A 135 3.39 -14.67 14.67
CA ASN A 135 4.10 -13.49 15.15
C ASN A 135 3.11 -12.47 15.76
N PRO A 136 3.17 -12.19 17.07
CA PRO A 136 2.24 -11.26 17.73
C PRO A 136 2.41 -9.80 17.27
N GLY A 137 3.51 -9.47 16.58
CA GLY A 137 3.73 -8.17 15.98
C GLY A 137 2.94 -7.95 14.69
N ILE A 138 2.42 -9.01 14.06
CA ILE A 138 1.59 -8.93 12.85
C ILE A 138 0.14 -9.20 13.26
N TYR A 139 -0.59 -8.12 13.50
CA TYR A 139 -1.96 -8.19 14.00
C TYR A 139 -2.95 -7.62 12.99
N LYS A 140 -3.83 -8.49 12.47
CA LYS A 140 -4.93 -8.10 11.58
C LYS A 140 -6.08 -7.51 12.40
N LEU A 141 -6.56 -6.34 11.99
CA LEU A 141 -7.66 -5.66 12.67
C LEU A 141 -9.00 -6.33 12.30
N PRO A 142 -9.93 -6.48 13.25
CA PRO A 142 -11.30 -6.82 12.92
C PRO A 142 -11.93 -5.67 12.13
N LEU A 143 -12.63 -5.99 11.03
CA LEU A 143 -13.15 -4.98 10.10
C LEU A 143 -14.08 -3.96 10.78
N SER A 144 -14.81 -4.38 11.83
CA SER A 144 -15.68 -3.49 12.62
C SER A 144 -14.95 -2.43 13.44
N LYS A 145 -13.61 -2.49 13.53
CA LYS A 145 -12.76 -1.54 14.27
C LYS A 145 -11.81 -0.75 13.36
N VAL A 146 -11.77 -1.07 12.06
CA VAL A 146 -10.88 -0.39 11.12
C VAL A 146 -11.38 1.04 10.90
N THR A 147 -10.49 2.02 11.13
CA THR A 147 -10.75 3.44 10.88
C THR A 147 -9.59 4.06 10.09
N TYR A 148 -8.55 4.55 10.77
CA TYR A 148 -7.32 5.07 10.19
C TYR A 148 -6.11 4.63 11.03
N PRO A 149 -4.89 4.59 10.47
CA PRO A 149 -3.75 3.93 11.11
C PRO A 149 -3.41 4.38 12.54
N GLU A 150 -3.55 5.67 12.84
CA GLU A 150 -3.29 6.23 14.16
C GLU A 150 -4.27 5.66 15.21
N ALA A 151 -5.57 5.71 14.93
CA ALA A 151 -6.60 5.13 15.80
C ALA A 151 -6.50 3.60 15.90
N ASN A 152 -6.22 2.93 14.78
CA ASN A 152 -6.00 1.49 14.72
C ASN A 152 -4.82 1.05 15.59
N ARG A 153 -3.73 1.83 15.59
CA ARG A 153 -2.55 1.58 16.43
C ARG A 153 -2.87 1.74 17.91
N ILE A 154 -3.65 2.76 18.28
CA ILE A 154 -4.10 2.96 19.67
C ILE A 154 -4.95 1.78 20.14
N TYR A 155 -5.92 1.35 19.33
CA TYR A 155 -6.75 0.17 19.62
C TYR A 155 -5.91 -1.08 19.90
N PHE A 156 -4.90 -1.34 19.06
CA PHE A 156 -3.98 -2.47 19.25
C PHE A 156 -3.14 -2.36 20.53
N GLN A 157 -2.65 -1.15 20.86
CA GLN A 157 -1.88 -0.93 22.09
C GLN A 157 -2.73 -1.18 23.34
N ASN A 158 -3.99 -0.75 23.36
CA ASN A 158 -4.91 -0.99 24.47
C ASN A 158 -5.18 -2.49 24.63
N LEU A 159 -5.49 -3.21 23.54
CA LEU A 159 -5.64 -4.66 23.57
C LEU A 159 -4.41 -5.38 24.15
N LYS A 160 -3.21 -4.90 23.81
CA LYS A 160 -1.95 -5.48 24.32
C LYS A 160 -1.75 -5.20 25.81
N LYS A 161 -2.19 -4.05 26.32
CA LYS A 161 -2.17 -3.71 27.75
C LYS A 161 -3.15 -4.60 28.53
N ASP A 162 -4.41 -4.66 28.10
CA ASP A 162 -5.45 -5.47 28.74
C ASP A 162 -5.05 -6.95 28.83
N ARG A 163 -4.42 -7.48 27.78
CA ARG A 163 -3.93 -8.87 27.77
C ARG A 163 -2.78 -9.08 28.76
N LYS A 164 -1.88 -8.11 28.92
CA LYS A 164 -0.78 -8.20 29.89
C LYS A 164 -1.30 -8.14 31.32
N GLU A 165 -2.24 -7.25 31.62
CA GLU A 165 -2.85 -7.13 32.95
C GLU A 165 -3.53 -8.44 33.36
N LYS A 166 -4.29 -9.07 32.45
CA LYS A 166 -4.94 -10.37 32.70
C LYS A 166 -3.98 -11.54 32.89
N CYS A 167 -2.75 -11.48 32.39
CA CYS A 167 -1.75 -12.54 32.57
C CYS A 167 -0.91 -12.36 33.85
N ASN A 168 -0.97 -11.19 34.48
CA ASN A 168 -0.23 -10.87 35.71
C ASN A 168 -1.09 -11.04 36.98
N ILE A 169 -2.36 -11.45 36.82
CA ILE A 169 -3.32 -11.81 37.87
C ILE A 169 -3.47 -13.33 37.84
#